data_AF-A0A9D9C4K5-F1
#
_entry.id   AF-A0A9D9C4K5-F1
#
_cell.length_a   1.000
_cell.length_b   1.000
_cell.length_c   1.000
_cell.angle_alpha   90.00
_cell.angle_beta   90.00
_cell.angle_gamma   90.00
#
_symmetry.space_group_name_H-M   'P 1'
#
loop_
_entity.id
_entity.type
_entity.pdbx_description
1 polymer ?
#
loop_
_entity_poly.entity_id
_entity_poly.type
_entity_poly.pdbx_seq_one_letter_code
_entity_poly.pdbx_strand_id
1 'polypeptide(L)'
;MKSTIARLTTILIVGICLLTGCTHNNGDIGPFFGKWKLERMTVNSEEVADYEGNIFWSYQSSTISMTRVIDPTSSFITYGNWEVDEDYTVMHISFPDKLHAPLPETYLLRESTIDIIKIKGSEMILQYDSASKGLITYYFVKW
;
A
#
# COMPACT_ATOMS: atom_id res chain seq x y z
N MET A 1 -15.37 -54.72 -9.39
CA MET A 1 -15.99 -53.51 -8.78
C MET A 1 -15.14 -52.79 -7.72
N LYS A 2 -13.88 -53.16 -7.46
CA LYS A 2 -13.01 -52.44 -6.49
C LYS A 2 -11.93 -51.56 -7.14
N SER A 3 -11.62 -51.74 -8.44
CA SER A 3 -10.54 -51.00 -9.11
C SER A 3 -10.96 -49.64 -9.72
N THR A 4 -12.26 -49.45 -10.00
CA THR A 4 -12.76 -48.18 -10.56
C THR A 4 -12.88 -47.09 -9.50
N ILE A 5 -13.29 -47.47 -8.29
CA ILE A 5 -13.44 -46.55 -7.15
C ILE A 5 -12.08 -46.00 -6.71
N ALA A 6 -11.04 -46.85 -6.64
CA ALA A 6 -9.69 -46.44 -6.26
C ALA A 6 -9.04 -45.43 -7.23
N ARG A 7 -9.43 -45.42 -8.51
CA ARG A 7 -8.94 -44.44 -9.50
C ARG A 7 -9.65 -43.10 -9.41
N LEU A 8 -10.92 -43.10 -9.03
CA LEU A 8 -11.73 -41.88 -8.86
C LEU A 8 -11.31 -41.08 -7.62
N THR A 9 -10.84 -41.75 -6.55
CA THR A 9 -10.39 -41.07 -5.33
C THR A 9 -9.06 -40.33 -5.51
N THR A 10 -8.13 -40.86 -6.32
CA THR A 10 -6.80 -40.25 -6.55
C THR A 10 -6.89 -38.97 -7.39
N ILE A 11 -7.85 -38.87 -8.31
CA ILE A 11 -8.03 -37.69 -9.17
C ILE A 11 -8.61 -36.50 -8.38
N LEU A 12 -9.44 -36.77 -7.37
CA LEU A 12 -10.09 -35.72 -6.59
C LEU A 12 -9.12 -34.98 -5.65
N ILE A 13 -8.09 -35.66 -5.14
CA ILE A 13 -7.13 -35.07 -4.18
C ILE A 13 -6.15 -34.11 -4.87
N VAL A 14 -5.79 -34.36 -6.13
CA VAL A 14 -4.90 -33.45 -6.91
C VAL A 14 -5.61 -32.14 -7.29
N GLY A 15 -6.95 -32.17 -7.46
CA GLY A 15 -7.74 -30.98 -7.80
C GLY A 15 -7.92 -29.99 -6.64
N ILE A 16 -7.90 -30.45 -5.39
CA ILE A 16 -8.14 -29.59 -4.22
C ILE A 16 -6.88 -28.76 -3.87
N CYS A 17 -5.68 -29.24 -4.19
CA CYS A 17 -4.43 -28.49 -4.01
C CYS A 17 -4.29 -27.30 -4.99
N LEU A 18 -5.13 -27.20 -6.03
CA LEU A 18 -5.13 -26.06 -6.96
C LEU A 18 -6.03 -24.90 -6.51
N LEU A 19 -6.89 -25.12 -5.50
CA LEU A 19 -7.80 -24.10 -4.96
C LEU A 19 -7.22 -23.37 -3.75
N THR A 20 -6.14 -23.88 -3.16
CA THR A 20 -5.24 -23.05 -2.35
C THR A 20 -4.35 -22.31 -3.32
N GLY A 21 -4.92 -21.27 -3.95
CA GLY A 21 -4.17 -20.33 -4.77
C GLY A 21 -2.86 -20.01 -4.08
N CYS A 22 -1.79 -20.46 -4.70
CA CYS A 22 -0.43 -20.20 -4.29
C CYS A 22 -0.32 -18.69 -4.05
N THR A 23 0.11 -18.33 -2.84
CA THR A 23 0.66 -17.03 -2.45
C THR A 23 0.85 -16.07 -3.63
N HIS A 24 0.10 -14.97 -3.69
CA HIS A 24 0.37 -13.86 -4.62
C HIS A 24 1.82 -13.40 -4.42
N ASN A 25 2.74 -14.02 -5.15
CA ASN A 25 4.16 -13.70 -5.10
C ASN A 25 4.42 -12.72 -6.25
N ASN A 26 4.36 -11.42 -5.93
CA ASN A 26 5.18 -10.37 -6.52
C ASN A 26 5.16 -10.21 -8.06
N GLY A 27 4.06 -10.56 -8.75
CA GLY A 27 3.94 -10.41 -10.20
C GLY A 27 3.12 -9.19 -10.66
N ASP A 28 2.03 -8.91 -9.94
CA ASP A 28 1.14 -7.79 -10.26
C ASP A 28 1.21 -6.76 -9.13
N ILE A 29 2.17 -5.84 -9.23
CA ILE A 29 2.28 -4.67 -8.34
C ILE A 29 1.04 -3.75 -8.52
N GLY A 30 0.23 -4.02 -9.55
CA GLY A 30 -1.03 -3.35 -9.79
C GLY A 30 -0.83 -1.88 -10.11
N PRO A 31 -1.91 -1.08 -10.02
CA PRO A 31 -1.88 0.32 -10.41
C PRO A 31 -0.95 1.19 -9.53
N PHE A 32 -0.54 0.69 -8.35
CA PHE A 32 0.32 1.37 -7.39
C PHE A 32 1.78 1.50 -7.83
N PHE A 33 2.26 0.61 -8.71
CA PHE A 33 3.69 0.57 -9.08
C PHE A 33 4.25 1.93 -9.49
N GLY A 34 5.42 2.26 -8.95
CA GLY A 34 6.19 3.44 -9.30
C GLY A 34 6.12 4.52 -8.22
N LYS A 35 6.45 5.75 -8.63
CA LYS A 35 6.58 6.91 -7.75
C LYS A 35 5.34 7.79 -7.83
N TRP A 36 4.88 8.23 -6.68
CA TRP A 36 3.72 9.09 -6.51
C TRP A 36 4.10 10.31 -5.69
N LYS A 37 3.79 11.50 -6.20
CA LYS A 37 3.97 12.75 -5.48
C LYS A 37 2.73 13.02 -4.65
N LEU A 38 2.89 13.24 -3.35
CA LEU A 38 1.82 13.74 -2.50
C LEU A 38 1.65 15.24 -2.80
N GLU A 39 0.52 15.62 -3.39
CA GLU A 39 0.27 17.01 -3.78
C GLU A 39 -0.33 17.82 -2.64
N ARG A 40 -1.29 17.24 -1.91
CA ARG A 40 -1.95 17.88 -0.78
C ARG A 40 -2.52 16.85 0.17
N MET A 41 -2.84 17.31 1.38
CA MET A 41 -3.54 16.55 2.41
C MET A 41 -4.70 17.36 2.96
N THR A 42 -5.74 16.68 3.43
CA THR A 42 -6.79 17.29 4.24
C THR A 42 -6.96 16.53 5.55
N VAL A 43 -7.20 17.23 6.65
CA VAL A 43 -7.61 16.68 7.95
C VAL A 43 -9.05 17.09 8.20
N ASN A 44 -9.96 16.13 8.34
CA ASN A 44 -11.40 16.37 8.48
C ASN A 44 -11.95 17.33 7.40
N SER A 45 -11.53 17.11 6.16
CA SER A 45 -11.86 17.93 4.97
C SER A 45 -11.26 19.35 4.93
N GLU A 46 -10.50 19.77 5.94
CA GLU A 46 -9.73 21.02 5.92
C GLU A 46 -8.32 20.80 5.38
N GLU A 47 -7.85 21.69 4.50
CA GLU A 47 -6.53 21.56 3.86
C GLU A 47 -5.38 21.79 4.86
N VAL A 48 -4.34 20.95 4.78
CA VAL A 48 -3.10 21.11 5.55
C VAL A 48 -2.25 22.19 4.90
N ALA A 49 -2.47 23.45 5.31
CA ALA A 49 -1.92 24.64 4.65
C ALA A 49 -0.38 24.76 4.68
N ASP A 50 0.30 24.08 5.60
CA ASP A 50 1.75 24.11 5.79
C ASP A 50 2.50 22.98 5.09
N TYR A 51 1.82 22.14 4.31
CA TYR A 51 2.47 21.08 3.56
C TYR A 51 3.24 21.61 2.34
N GLU A 52 4.53 21.30 2.26
CA GLU A 52 5.45 21.85 1.25
C GLU A 52 5.38 21.18 -0.14
N GLY A 53 4.63 20.10 -0.31
CA GLY A 53 4.55 19.39 -1.60
C GLY A 53 5.82 18.62 -1.98
N ASN A 54 6.64 18.25 -0.99
CA ASN A 54 7.97 17.65 -1.15
C ASN A 54 8.05 16.16 -0.78
N ILE A 55 6.91 15.50 -0.52
CA ILE A 55 6.84 14.09 -0.16
C ILE A 55 6.46 13.23 -1.37
N PHE A 56 7.17 12.11 -1.53
CA PHE A 56 6.91 11.09 -2.53
C PHE A 56 6.80 9.72 -1.89
N TRP A 57 5.85 8.92 -2.36
CA TRP A 57 5.70 7.52 -2.00
C TRP A 57 6.05 6.67 -3.22
N SER A 58 6.91 5.67 -3.04
CA SER A 58 7.28 4.75 -4.12
C SER A 58 6.96 3.32 -3.73
N TYR A 59 6.24 2.62 -4.61
CA TYR A 59 5.83 1.23 -4.39
C TYR A 59 6.58 0.30 -5.35
N GLN A 60 7.26 -0.69 -4.81
CA GLN A 60 7.97 -1.72 -5.57
C GLN A 60 7.96 -3.05 -4.83
N SER A 61 7.46 -4.11 -5.49
CA SER A 61 7.25 -5.40 -4.81
C SER A 61 6.43 -5.18 -3.53
N SER A 62 6.80 -5.81 -2.42
CA SER A 62 6.24 -5.59 -1.08
C SER A 62 6.81 -4.38 -0.32
N THR A 63 7.66 -3.56 -0.95
CA THR A 63 8.34 -2.44 -0.29
C THR A 63 7.71 -1.10 -0.67
N ILE A 64 7.52 -0.25 0.34
CA ILE A 64 7.20 1.17 0.16
C ILE A 64 8.37 2.01 0.66
N SER A 65 8.73 3.05 -0.08
CA SER A 65 9.60 4.12 0.42
C SER A 65 8.85 5.44 0.48
N MET A 66 9.13 6.21 1.53
CA MET A 66 8.71 7.62 1.62
C MET A 66 9.95 8.50 1.54
N THR A 67 9.96 9.41 0.58
CA THR A 67 11.03 10.38 0.38
C THR A 67 10.51 11.77 0.68
N ARG A 68 11.20 12.50 1.56
CA ARG A 68 11.03 13.95 1.74
C ARG A 68 12.21 14.67 1.11
N VAL A 69 11.95 15.46 0.09
CA VAL A 69 12.97 16.29 -0.56
C VAL A 69 13.23 17.52 0.30
N ILE A 70 14.47 17.69 0.74
CA ILE A 70 14.88 18.83 1.58
C ILE A 70 15.39 19.95 0.67
N ASP A 71 16.24 19.61 -0.30
CA ASP A 71 16.77 20.52 -1.31
C ASP A 71 17.11 19.74 -2.60
N PRO A 72 17.53 20.39 -3.71
CA PRO A 72 17.83 19.70 -4.97
C PRO A 72 18.92 18.61 -4.89
N THR A 73 19.73 18.61 -3.83
CA THR A 73 20.86 17.70 -3.62
C THR A 73 20.68 16.76 -2.43
N SER A 74 19.66 16.98 -1.58
CA SER A 74 19.45 16.20 -0.37
C SER A 74 17.99 15.78 -0.15
N SER A 75 17.83 14.56 0.37
CA SER A 75 16.53 14.03 0.73
C SER A 75 16.66 13.10 1.94
N PHE A 76 15.58 13.00 2.69
CA PHE A 76 15.41 11.96 3.69
C PHE A 76 14.55 10.85 3.11
N ILE A 77 14.94 9.59 3.33
CA ILE A 77 14.21 8.42 2.82
C ILE A 77 14.01 7.43 3.96
N THR A 78 12.79 6.93 4.09
CA THR A 78 12.43 5.85 5.01
C THR A 78 11.75 4.72 4.24
N TYR A 79 11.82 3.49 4.77
CA TYR A 79 11.34 2.28 4.11
C TYR A 79 10.42 1.49 5.02
N GLY A 80 9.35 0.99 4.44
CA GLY A 80 8.40 0.09 5.06
C GLY A 80 7.98 -1.00 4.09
N ASN A 81 7.00 -1.79 4.51
CA ASN A 81 6.31 -2.75 3.66
C ASN A 81 4.88 -2.28 3.43
N TRP A 82 4.31 -2.76 2.34
CA TRP A 82 2.90 -2.55 2.05
C TRP A 82 2.30 -3.81 1.46
N GLU A 83 1.00 -3.95 1.65
CA GLU A 83 0.17 -4.95 1.02
C GLU A 83 -1.22 -4.36 0.78
N VAL A 84 -1.94 -4.94 -0.16
CA VAL A 84 -3.29 -4.53 -0.51
C VAL A 84 -4.19 -5.76 -0.58
N ASP A 85 -5.45 -5.58 -0.23
CA ASP A 85 -6.46 -6.61 -0.42
C ASP A 85 -6.73 -6.90 -1.92
N GLU A 86 -7.44 -8.00 -2.18
CA GLU A 86 -7.72 -8.46 -3.55
C GLU A 86 -8.60 -7.48 -4.33
N ASP A 87 -9.45 -6.70 -3.64
CA ASP A 87 -10.40 -5.76 -4.22
C ASP A 87 -9.83 -4.32 -4.39
N TYR A 88 -8.58 -4.09 -3.99
CA TYR A 88 -7.95 -2.76 -3.96
C TYR A 88 -8.76 -1.71 -3.19
N THR A 89 -9.34 -2.11 -2.05
CA THR A 89 -10.11 -1.24 -1.16
C THR A 89 -9.35 -0.85 0.10
N VAL A 90 -8.44 -1.70 0.57
CA VAL A 90 -7.68 -1.48 1.80
C VAL A 90 -6.21 -1.80 1.58
N MET A 91 -5.35 -0.85 1.97
CA MET A 91 -3.89 -1.00 2.01
C MET A 91 -3.41 -1.06 3.45
N HIS A 92 -2.56 -2.03 3.76
CA HIS A 92 -1.81 -2.06 5.00
C HIS A 92 -0.38 -1.59 4.74
N ILE A 93 0.11 -0.67 5.58
CA ILE A 93 1.50 -0.18 5.55
C ILE A 93 2.14 -0.42 6.91
N SER A 94 3.33 -1.03 6.90
CA SER A 94 4.13 -1.31 8.10
C SER A 94 5.54 -0.74 8.02
N PHE A 95 6.00 -0.13 9.10
CA PHE A 95 7.36 0.38 9.29
C PHE A 95 8.00 -0.33 10.49
N PRO A 96 8.43 -1.59 10.33
CA PRO A 96 8.81 -2.49 11.43
C PRO A 96 10.14 -2.12 12.09
N ASP A 97 10.97 -1.31 11.45
CA ASP A 97 12.16 -0.72 12.04
C ASP A 97 11.84 0.65 12.67
N LYS A 98 12.24 0.85 13.92
CA LYS A 98 12.04 2.12 14.63
C LYS A 98 12.88 3.26 14.07
N LEU A 99 14.01 2.94 13.44
CA LEU A 99 14.88 3.91 12.78
C LEU A 99 14.32 4.38 11.43
N HIS A 100 13.40 3.60 10.86
CA HIS A 100 12.71 3.88 9.61
C HIS A 100 11.22 4.09 9.89
N ALA A 101 10.87 5.00 10.79
CA ALA A 101 9.47 5.40 11.00
C ALA A 101 8.90 6.12 9.76
N PRO A 102 7.57 6.14 9.57
CA PRO A 102 6.96 6.96 8.51
C PRO A 102 7.27 8.45 8.73
N LEU A 103 7.15 9.23 7.66
CA LEU A 103 7.31 10.68 7.71
C LEU A 103 6.23 11.29 8.64
N PRO A 104 6.59 12.02 9.71
CA PRO A 104 5.63 12.56 10.68
C PRO A 104 4.55 13.46 10.06
N GLU A 105 4.87 14.16 8.97
CA GLU A 105 3.98 15.04 8.21
C GLU A 105 2.79 14.27 7.61
N THR A 106 2.95 12.96 7.38
CA THR A 106 1.87 12.09 6.88
C THR A 106 0.93 11.66 8.00
N TYR A 107 1.28 11.89 9.27
CA TYR A 107 0.56 11.43 10.47
C TYR A 107 0.34 9.92 10.58
N LEU A 108 0.94 9.13 9.69
CA LEU A 108 0.85 7.67 9.73
C LEU A 108 1.53 7.14 10.99
N LEU A 109 0.91 6.10 11.56
CA LEU A 109 1.57 5.27 12.55
C LEU A 109 2.41 4.22 11.84
N ARG A 110 3.30 3.59 12.61
CA ARG A 110 4.18 2.52 12.09
C ARG A 110 3.39 1.37 11.48
N GLU A 111 2.23 1.07 12.05
CA GLU A 111 1.25 0.16 11.48
C GLU A 111 0.02 0.99 11.13
N SER A 112 -0.33 1.05 9.85
CA SER A 112 -1.46 1.85 9.36
C SER A 112 -2.29 1.04 8.38
N THR A 113 -3.61 1.12 8.55
CA THR A 113 -4.60 0.60 7.58
C THR A 113 -5.22 1.80 6.89
N ILE A 114 -5.21 1.80 5.57
CA ILE A 114 -5.52 2.95 4.73
C ILE A 114 -6.57 2.52 3.71
N ASP A 115 -7.66 3.27 3.64
CA ASP A 115 -8.71 3.05 2.64
C ASP A 115 -8.26 3.61 1.28
N ILE A 116 -8.43 2.82 0.23
CA ILE A 116 -8.14 3.21 -1.15
C ILE A 116 -9.44 3.77 -1.74
N ILE A 117 -9.55 5.10 -1.77
CA ILE A 117 -10.73 5.77 -2.31
C ILE A 117 -10.72 5.77 -3.84
N LYS A 118 -9.53 5.94 -4.41
CA LYS A 118 -9.34 5.98 -5.86
C LYS A 118 -7.93 5.61 -6.22
N ILE A 119 -7.79 4.75 -7.22
CA ILE A 119 -6.55 4.64 -7.99
C ILE A 119 -6.87 4.44 -9.47
N LYS A 120 -6.54 5.44 -10.29
CA LYS A 120 -6.85 5.40 -11.72
C LYS A 120 -5.90 6.28 -12.51
N GLY A 121 -5.19 5.68 -13.46
CA GLY A 121 -4.25 6.39 -14.33
C GLY A 121 -3.13 7.02 -13.51
N SER A 122 -3.11 8.36 -13.47
CA SER A 122 -2.11 9.15 -12.75
C SER A 122 -2.62 9.72 -11.42
N GLU A 123 -3.79 9.32 -10.93
CA GLU A 123 -4.40 9.86 -9.73
C GLU A 123 -4.62 8.76 -8.69
N MET A 124 -4.24 9.05 -7.45
CA MET A 124 -4.46 8.17 -6.30
C MET A 124 -4.94 8.99 -5.10
N ILE A 125 -6.03 8.55 -4.48
CA ILE A 125 -6.62 9.16 -3.28
C ILE A 125 -6.73 8.08 -2.22
N LEU A 126 -6.12 8.34 -1.07
CA LEU A 126 -6.07 7.44 0.07
C LEU A 126 -6.67 8.11 1.30
N GLN A 127 -7.29 7.34 2.18
CA GLN A 127 -7.83 7.83 3.46
C GLN A 127 -7.29 7.05 4.65
N TYR A 128 -6.96 7.76 5.71
CA TYR A 128 -6.46 7.18 6.95
C TYR A 128 -7.18 7.80 8.14
N ASP A 129 -7.84 6.97 8.95
CA ASP A 129 -8.43 7.41 10.21
C ASP A 129 -7.33 7.45 11.30
N SER A 130 -6.78 8.64 11.50
CA SER A 130 -5.78 8.86 12.54
C SER A 130 -6.46 9.04 13.89
N ALA A 131 -6.15 8.15 14.84
CA ALA A 131 -6.64 8.25 16.22
C ALA A 131 -6.33 9.59 16.91
N SER A 132 -5.36 10.36 16.40
CA SER A 132 -4.91 11.63 16.98
C SER A 132 -5.36 12.89 16.22
N LYS A 133 -5.70 12.77 14.93
CA LYS A 133 -5.99 13.91 14.04
C LYS A 133 -7.37 13.85 13.41
N GLY A 134 -8.02 12.69 13.41
CA GLY A 134 -9.23 12.41 12.65
C GLY A 134 -8.93 11.92 11.24
N LEU A 135 -9.89 12.08 10.32
CA LEU A 135 -9.81 11.52 8.98
C LEU A 135 -8.86 12.34 8.11
N ILE A 136 -7.80 11.69 7.65
CA ILE A 136 -6.80 12.27 6.76
C ILE A 136 -7.07 11.77 5.34
N THR A 137 -7.09 12.66 4.36
CA THR A 137 -7.14 12.29 2.95
C THR A 137 -5.87 12.76 2.26
N TYR A 138 -5.20 11.83 1.58
CA TYR A 138 -3.99 12.08 0.81
C TYR A 138 -4.33 12.11 -0.68
N TYR A 139 -3.83 13.12 -1.40
CA TYR A 139 -4.05 13.28 -2.83
C TYR A 139 -2.71 13.18 -3.55
N PHE A 140 -2.58 12.18 -4.41
CA PHE A 140 -1.35 11.89 -5.12
C PHE A 140 -1.51 11.99 -6.63
N VAL A 141 -0.41 12.38 -7.28
CA VAL A 141 -0.21 12.24 -8.72
C VAL A 141 0.98 11.35 -9.04
N LYS A 142 0.87 10.59 -10.13
CA LYS A 142 1.97 9.75 -10.61
C LYS A 142 3.13 10.63 -11.12
N TRP A 143 4.36 10.27 -10.77
CA TRP A 143 5.58 11.05 -11.04
C TRP A 143 6.57 10.31 -11.93
#